data_AF-A0A2G4H890-F1
#
_entry.id   AF-A0A2G4H890-F1
#
_cell.length_a   1.000
_cell.length_b   1.000
_cell.length_c   1.000
_cell.angle_alpha   90.00
_cell.angle_beta   90.00
_cell.angle_gamma   90.00
#
_symmetry.space_group_name_H-M   'P 1'
#
loop_
_entity.id
_entity.type
_entity.pdbx_description
1 polymer ?
#
loop_
_entity_poly.entity_id
_entity_poly.type
_entity_poly.pdbx_seq_one_letter_code
_entity_poly.pdbx_strand_id
1 'polypeptide(L)' 'MAVPEGFQPGDFYKTDEGYIVFTEQYLLRKGFCCMNGCKHCPYQFNPAKGRIDPNYDNPNNKKQ' A
#
# COMPACT_ATOMS: atom_id res chain seq x y z
N MET A 1 10.48 -18.24 10.19
CA MET A 1 9.55 -17.20 10.67
C MET A 1 8.34 -17.25 9.75
N ALA A 2 7.20 -17.79 10.22
CA ALA A 2 6.04 -18.03 9.37
C ALA A 2 5.41 -16.69 8.98
N VAL A 3 5.45 -16.35 7.70
CA VAL A 3 4.64 -15.26 7.13
C VAL A 3 3.20 -15.78 7.08
N PRO A 4 2.19 -15.05 7.57
CA PRO A 4 0.80 -15.49 7.46
C PRO A 4 0.44 -15.75 5.99
N GLU A 5 -0.27 -16.86 5.73
CA GLU A 5 -0.65 -17.28 4.37
C GLU A 5 -1.36 -16.12 3.65
N GLY A 6 -0.78 -15.67 2.53
CA GLY A 6 -1.28 -14.55 1.73
C GLY A 6 -0.42 -13.28 1.77
N PHE A 7 0.56 -13.18 2.67
CA PHE A 7 1.52 -12.07 2.70
C PHE A 7 2.91 -12.53 2.24
N GLN A 8 3.66 -11.61 1.63
CA GLN A 8 5.04 -11.82 1.20
C GLN A 8 6.03 -11.13 2.16
N PRO A 9 7.26 -11.63 2.24
CA PRO A 9 8.34 -10.93 2.94
C PRO A 9 8.52 -9.53 2.33
N GLY A 10 8.33 -8.48 3.13
CA GLY A 10 8.40 -7.08 2.70
C GLY A 10 7.06 -6.34 2.68
N ASP A 11 5.93 -7.04 2.75
CA ASP A 11 4.60 -6.42 2.82
C ASP A 11 4.32 -5.66 4.11
N PHE A 12 4.95 -6.10 5.19
CA PHE A 12 4.81 -5.50 6.50
C PHE A 12 6.10 -5.66 7.27
N TYR A 13 6.33 -4.75 8.21
CA TYR A 13 7.34 -4.89 9.24
C TYR A 13 6.69 -4.78 10.61
N LYS A 14 7.32 -5.40 11.59
CA LYS A 14 6.93 -5.26 13.00
C LYS A 14 7.79 -4.19 13.64
N THR A 15 7.17 -3.26 14.34
CA THR A 15 7.90 -2.34 15.22
C THR A 15 8.30 -3.08 16.51
N ASP A 16 9.27 -2.52 17.23
CA ASP A 16 9.72 -3.07 18.52
C ASP A 16 8.57 -3.12 19.55
N GLU A 17 7.62 -2.19 19.43
CA GLU A 17 6.39 -2.11 20.23
C GLU A 17 5.34 -3.18 19.87
N GLY A 18 5.58 -3.99 18.83
CA GLY A 18 4.69 -5.08 18.42
C GLY A 18 3.61 -4.69 17.40
N TYR A 19 3.64 -3.46 16.85
CA TYR A 19 2.71 -3.05 15.81
C TYR A 19 3.10 -3.60 14.44
N ILE A 20 2.10 -4.00 13.65
CA ILE A 20 2.29 -4.41 12.25
C ILE A 20 2.07 -3.19 11.37
N VAL A 21 3.12 -2.73 10.70
CA VAL A 21 3.05 -1.62 9.76
C VAL A 21 3.11 -2.15 8.35
N PHE A 22 2.04 -1.94 7.58
CA PHE A 22 2.00 -2.28 6.17
C PHE A 22 2.87 -1.32 5.37
N THR A 23 3.69 -1.88 4.48
CA THR A 23 4.55 -1.13 3.59
C THR A 23 3.80 -0.72 2.33
N GLU A 24 4.44 0.15 1.55
CA GLU A 24 3.98 0.52 0.23
C GLU A 24 3.77 -0.72 -0.67
N GLN A 25 4.62 -1.75 -0.56
CA GLN A 25 4.54 -2.97 -1.37
C GLN A 25 3.21 -3.71 -1.17
N TYR A 26 2.76 -3.81 0.09
CA TYR A 26 1.46 -4.40 0.38
C TYR A 26 0.31 -3.58 -0.22
N LEU A 27 0.37 -2.26 -0.09
CA LEU A 27 -0.64 -1.34 -0.64
C LEU A 27 -0.66 -1.37 -2.18
N LEU A 28 0.50 -1.54 -2.80
CA LEU A 28 0.64 -1.75 -4.24
C LEU A 28 0.00 -3.08 -4.66
N ARG A 29 0.37 -4.21 -4.03
CA ARG A 29 -0.19 -5.53 -4.38
C ARG A 29 -1.70 -5.58 -4.18
N LYS A 30 -2.23 -4.87 -3.18
CA LYS A 30 -3.67 -4.75 -2.95
C LYS A 30 -4.42 -4.20 -4.18
N GLY A 31 -3.75 -3.42 -5.01
CA GLY A 31 -4.26 -2.94 -6.30
C GLY A 31 -5.34 -1.85 -6.21
N PHE A 32 -5.71 -1.40 -5.01
CA PHE A 32 -6.68 -0.32 -4.82
C PHE A 32 -6.28 0.65 -3.71
N CYS A 33 -6.56 1.93 -3.93
CA CYS A 33 -6.47 2.95 -2.90
C CYS A 33 -7.78 2.98 -2.09
N CYS A 34 -7.68 2.88 -0.77
CA CYS A 34 -8.83 2.92 0.13
C CYS A 34 -9.29 4.35 0.47
N MET A 35 -8.67 5.39 -0.11
CA MET A 35 -8.98 6.81 0.10
C MET A 35 -8.91 7.31 1.55
N ASN A 36 -8.26 6.55 2.45
CA ASN A 36 -8.11 6.90 3.86
C ASN A 36 -7.00 7.92 4.15
N GLY A 37 -6.32 8.47 3.14
CA GLY A 37 -5.27 9.48 3.37
C GLY A 37 -4.01 8.94 4.07
N CYS A 38 -3.61 7.69 3.78
CA CYS A 38 -2.42 7.08 4.39
C CYS A 38 -1.15 7.87 4.06
N LYS A 39 -0.26 8.06 5.04
CA LYS A 39 1.01 8.80 4.84
C LYS A 39 1.97 8.11 3.85
N HIS A 40 1.96 6.78 3.80
CA HIS A 40 2.77 5.97 2.88
C HIS A 40 1.96 5.47 1.68
N CYS A 41 1.00 6.27 1.19
CA CYS A 41 0.17 5.84 0.07
C CYS A 41 0.98 5.87 -1.24
N PRO A 42 1.17 4.72 -1.93
CA PRO A 42 1.85 4.71 -3.23
C PRO A 42 1.06 5.48 -4.29
N TYR A 43 -0.26 5.49 -4.16
CA TYR A 43 -1.21 6.02 -5.15
C TYR A 43 -1.23 7.57 -5.23
N GLN A 44 -0.34 8.28 -4.53
CA GLN A 44 -0.33 9.75 -4.50
C GLN A 44 -1.73 10.34 -4.19
N PHE A 45 -2.46 9.69 -3.29
CA PHE A 45 -3.78 10.15 -2.89
C PHE A 45 -3.67 11.51 -2.19
N ASN A 46 -4.40 12.49 -2.70
CA ASN A 46 -4.41 13.82 -2.11
C ASN A 46 -5.61 13.96 -1.17
N PRO A 47 -5.41 13.95 0.17
CA PRO A 47 -6.51 14.05 1.13
C PRO A 47 -7.23 15.41 1.04
N ALA A 48 -6.55 16.47 0.60
CA ALA A 48 -7.17 17.77 0.42
C ALA A 48 -8.11 17.82 -0.81
N LYS A 49 -7.83 17.01 -1.84
CA LYS A 49 -8.68 16.92 -3.05
C LYS A 49 -9.64 15.74 -3.02
N GLY A 50 -9.53 14.84 -2.04
CA GLY A 50 -10.36 13.63 -1.93
C GLY A 50 -10.22 12.67 -3.12
N ARG A 51 -9.12 12.74 -3.88
CA ARG A 51 -8.93 11.94 -5.09
C ARG A 51 -7.47 11.51 -5.29
N ILE A 52 -7.31 10.40 -6.00
CA ILE A 52 -6.04 9.90 -6.54
C ILE A 52 -5.64 10.81 -7.70
N ASP A 53 -4.33 11.06 -7.90
CA ASP A 53 -3.90 11.83 -9.07
C ASP A 53 -4.28 11.10 -10.36
N PRO A 54 -4.96 11.76 -11.31
CA PRO A 54 -5.38 11.12 -12.56
C PRO A 54 -4.21 10.76 -13.49
N ASN A 55 -3.00 11.28 -13.25
CA ASN A 55 -1.78 10.92 -13.96
C ASN A 55 -0.94 9.87 -13.21
N TYR A 56 -1.45 9.33 -12.09
CA TYR A 56 -0.79 8.20 -11.43
C TYR A 56 -1.00 6.93 -12.25
N ASP A 57 0.03 6.55 -13.02
CA ASP A 57 0.13 5.23 -13.63
C ASP A 57 0.28 4.17 -12.54
N ASN A 58 -0.74 3.32 -12.36
CA ASN A 58 -0.67 2.23 -11.38
C ASN A 58 0.37 1.20 -11.85
N PRO A 59 1.50 1.03 -11.13
CA PRO A 59 2.52 0.05 -11.52
C PRO A 59 2.04 -1.41 -11.38
N ASN A 60 0.91 -1.64 -10.69
CA ASN A 60 0.26 -2.95 -10.58
C ASN A 60 -0.73 -3.24 -11.72
N ASN A 61 -1.07 -2.25 -12.56
CA ASN A 61 -1.78 -2.50 -13.82
C ASN A 61 -0.76 -2.92 -14.88
N LYS A 62 -0.03 -4.00 -14.58
CA LYS A 62 0.71 -4.73 -15.60
C LYS A 62 -0.35 -5.38 -16.46
N LYS A 63 -0.70 -4.74 -17.58
CA LYS A 63 -1.33 -5.40 -18.73
C LYS A 63 -0.58 -6.71 -18.96
N GLN A 64 -1.20 -7.83 -18.60
CA GLN A 64 -0.90 -9.11 -19.22
C GLN A 64 -1.63 -9.15 -20.55
#